data_AF-T1A233-F1
#
_entry.id   AF-T1A233-F1
#
_cell.length_a   1.000
_cell.length_b   1.000
_cell.length_c   1.000
_cell.angle_alpha   90.00
_cell.angle_beta   90.00
_cell.angle_gamma   90.00
#
_symmetry.space_group_name_H-M   'P 1'
#
loop_
_entity.id
_entity.type
_entity.pdbx_description
1 polymer ?
#
loop_
_entity_poly.entity_id
_entity_poly.type
_entity_poly.pdbx_seq_one_letter_code
_entity_poly.pdbx_strand_id
1 'polypeptide(L)'
;AAPKRFDFLGLLISKYEANNPNHVAIHDWLRAAFAKRVLVNTMSLTTILKIGADIKTAYEIERYEGDRRTLARAIEYLNGVNGEIEAVVRAQWPSKAAIDGKTTRVRGGRA
;
A
#
# COMPACT_ATOMS: atom_id res chain seq x y z
N ALA A 1 14.83 18.15 21.76
CA ALA A 1 14.28 16.81 21.43
C ALA A 1 14.99 16.28 20.20
N ALA A 2 15.40 15.00 20.17
CA ALA A 2 16.01 14.40 18.97
C ALA A 2 15.00 14.40 17.80
N PRO A 3 15.43 14.63 16.56
CA PRO A 3 14.54 14.63 15.40
C PRO A 3 13.92 13.25 15.21
N LYS A 4 12.59 13.19 15.10
CA LYS A 4 11.87 11.96 14.77
C LYS A 4 12.22 11.54 13.34
N ARG A 5 12.73 10.32 13.16
CA ARG A 5 13.02 9.73 11.85
C ARG A 5 11.97 8.67 11.57
N PHE A 6 11.35 8.72 10.39
CA PHE A 6 10.39 7.71 9.97
C PHE A 6 11.12 6.48 9.43
N ASP A 7 10.68 5.30 9.83
CA ASP A 7 11.20 4.02 9.31
C ASP A 7 10.76 3.77 7.87
N PHE A 8 9.58 4.31 7.50
CA PHE A 8 9.09 4.34 6.12
C PHE A 8 8.23 5.58 5.87
N LEU A 9 8.21 6.04 4.62
CA LEU A 9 7.31 7.08 4.14
C LEU A 9 6.76 6.64 2.78
N GLY A 10 5.44 6.49 2.70
CA GLY A 10 4.71 6.10 1.51
C GLY A 10 3.73 7.19 1.06
N LEU A 11 3.69 7.47 -0.25
CA LEU A 11 2.75 8.35 -0.92
C LEU A 11 1.75 7.49 -1.68
N LEU A 12 0.50 7.50 -1.25
CA LEU A 12 -0.61 6.87 -1.95
C LEU A 12 -1.34 7.91 -2.81
N ILE A 13 -1.46 7.63 -4.10
CA ILE A 13 -2.29 8.45 -5.00
C ILE A 13 -3.74 7.95 -4.87
N SER A 14 -4.62 8.87 -4.50
CA SER A 14 -6.05 8.59 -4.29
C SER A 14 -6.92 9.30 -5.33
N LYS A 15 -8.14 8.77 -5.54
CA LYS A 15 -9.08 9.23 -6.57
C LYS A 15 -8.48 9.22 -7.98
N TYR A 16 -7.63 8.24 -8.25
CA TYR A 16 -6.96 8.10 -9.54
C TYR A 16 -7.92 7.62 -10.63
N GLU A 17 -7.77 8.18 -11.83
CA GLU A 17 -8.57 7.86 -13.01
C GLU A 17 -7.63 7.53 -14.16
N ALA A 18 -7.49 6.24 -14.48
CA ALA A 18 -6.54 5.78 -15.50
C ALA A 18 -6.85 6.27 -16.92
N ASN A 19 -8.11 6.62 -17.17
CA ASN A 19 -8.57 7.20 -18.44
C ASN A 19 -8.37 8.72 -18.51
N ASN A 20 -7.93 9.37 -17.43
CA ASN A 20 -7.64 10.80 -17.41
C ASN A 20 -6.14 11.01 -17.68
N PRO A 21 -5.75 11.56 -18.86
CA PRO A 21 -4.34 11.68 -19.23
C PRO A 21 -3.55 12.59 -18.29
N ASN A 22 -4.20 13.58 -17.66
CA ASN A 22 -3.53 14.44 -16.68
C ASN A 22 -3.19 13.67 -15.39
N HIS A 23 -4.09 12.77 -14.96
CA HIS A 23 -3.82 11.93 -13.79
C HIS A 23 -2.67 10.96 -14.07
N VAL A 24 -2.63 10.36 -15.27
CA VAL A 24 -1.52 9.50 -15.71
C VAL A 24 -0.19 10.28 -15.68
N ALA A 25 -0.14 11.47 -16.28
CA ALA A 25 1.07 12.28 -16.32
C ALA A 25 1.57 12.67 -14.92
N ILE A 26 0.67 13.09 -14.02
CA ILE A 26 1.02 13.44 -12.63
C ILE A 26 1.49 12.21 -11.86
N HIS A 27 0.82 11.06 -12.02
CA HIS A 27 1.20 9.80 -11.41
C HIS A 27 2.63 9.40 -11.82
N ASP A 28 2.92 9.43 -13.11
CA ASP A 28 4.23 9.03 -13.63
C ASP A 28 5.33 10.00 -13.18
N TRP A 29 5.04 11.30 -13.16
CA TRP A 29 5.95 12.30 -12.62
C TRP A 29 6.25 12.08 -11.13
N LEU A 30 5.22 11.84 -10.31
CA LEU A 30 5.39 11.55 -8.88
C LEU A 30 6.25 10.30 -8.67
N ARG A 31 6.03 9.25 -9.47
CA ARG A 31 6.84 8.03 -9.42
C ARG A 31 8.29 8.27 -9.82
N ALA A 32 8.55 9.11 -10.81
CA ALA A 32 9.91 9.47 -11.22
C ALA A 32 10.61 10.33 -10.14
N ALA A 33 9.91 11.29 -9.54
CA ALA A 33 10.48 12.24 -8.58
C ALA A 33 10.70 11.62 -7.18
N PHE A 34 9.78 10.79 -6.72
CA PHE A 34 9.79 10.23 -5.36
C PHE A 34 10.11 8.73 -5.31
N ALA A 35 10.37 8.11 -6.46
CA ALA A 35 10.85 6.74 -6.63
C ALA A 35 10.13 5.74 -5.72
N LYS A 36 10.89 5.04 -4.86
CA LYS A 36 10.40 3.97 -3.96
C LYS A 36 9.45 4.43 -2.86
N ARG A 37 9.13 5.73 -2.79
CA ARG A 37 8.21 6.27 -1.79
C ARG A 37 6.78 6.36 -2.30
N VAL A 38 6.53 6.20 -3.61
CA VAL A 38 5.16 6.18 -4.15
C VAL A 38 4.69 4.73 -4.23
N LEU A 39 3.49 4.47 -3.69
CA LEU A 39 2.87 3.16 -3.80
C LEU A 39 2.55 2.85 -5.26
N VAL A 40 2.74 1.60 -5.66
CA VAL A 40 2.46 1.10 -7.01
C VAL A 40 0.96 1.03 -7.25
N ASN A 41 0.20 0.59 -6.25
CA ASN A 41 -1.25 0.54 -6.34
C ASN A 41 -1.87 1.90 -6.08
N THR A 42 -2.78 2.30 -6.96
CA THR A 42 -3.55 3.54 -6.84
C THR A 42 -4.95 3.26 -6.35
N MET A 43 -5.49 4.14 -5.51
CA MET A 43 -6.90 4.08 -5.13
C MET A 43 -7.74 4.85 -6.15
N SER A 44 -8.62 4.16 -6.88
CA SER A 44 -9.55 4.81 -7.81
C SER A 44 -10.81 5.31 -7.11
N LEU A 45 -11.45 6.34 -7.67
CA LEU A 45 -12.74 6.81 -7.18
C LEU A 45 -13.84 5.86 -7.68
N THR A 46 -14.37 5.01 -6.81
CA THR A 46 -15.53 4.17 -7.11
C THR A 46 -16.77 4.66 -6.37
N THR A 47 -17.96 4.44 -6.94
CA THR A 47 -19.24 4.81 -6.31
C THR A 47 -19.43 4.14 -4.94
N ILE A 48 -18.82 2.97 -4.71
CA ILE A 48 -18.85 2.27 -3.42
C ILE A 48 -18.19 3.09 -2.30
N LEU A 49 -17.17 3.91 -2.61
CA LEU A 49 -16.55 4.79 -1.62
C LEU A 49 -17.47 5.92 -1.14
N LYS A 50 -18.62 6.13 -1.81
CA LYS A 50 -19.66 7.10 -1.40
C LYS A 50 -20.68 6.53 -0.40
N ILE A 51 -20.63 5.24 -0.10
CA ILE A 51 -21.53 4.58 0.88
C ILE A 51 -21.19 4.96 2.33
N GLY A 52 -20.25 5.89 2.53
CA GLY A 52 -19.92 6.47 3.83
C GLY A 52 -21.11 7.07 4.59
N ALA A 53 -22.25 7.32 3.94
CA ALA A 53 -23.50 7.67 4.61
C ALA A 53 -23.97 6.61 5.61
N ASP A 54 -23.73 5.32 5.31
CA ASP A 54 -24.10 4.20 6.18
C ASP A 54 -23.00 3.83 7.19
N ILE A 55 -21.87 4.56 7.19
CA ILE A 55 -20.69 4.28 8.03
C ILE A 55 -20.18 2.83 7.84
N LYS A 56 -20.39 2.27 6.65
CA LYS A 56 -19.87 0.95 6.27
C LYS A 56 -18.63 1.08 5.42
N THR A 57 -17.70 0.16 5.62
CA THR A 57 -16.59 -0.09 4.71
C THR A 57 -17.07 -0.91 3.51
N ALA A 58 -16.34 -0.86 2.40
CA ALA A 58 -16.67 -1.68 1.23
C ALA A 58 -16.70 -3.19 1.52
N TYR A 59 -15.97 -3.64 2.55
CA TYR A 59 -15.89 -5.04 2.97
C TYR A 59 -17.15 -5.54 3.68
N GLU A 60 -17.99 -4.63 4.19
CA GLU A 60 -19.19 -4.97 4.95
C GLU A 60 -20.46 -4.98 4.08
N ILE A 61 -20.30 -4.84 2.76
CA ILE A 61 -21.41 -4.82 1.81
C ILE A 61 -21.75 -6.25 1.39
N GLU A 62 -22.76 -6.83 2.03
CA GLU A 62 -23.28 -8.16 1.67
C GLU A 62 -24.15 -8.15 0.41
N ARG A 63 -24.93 -7.08 0.23
CA ARG A 63 -25.76 -6.84 -0.95
C ARG A 63 -25.63 -5.39 -1.38
N TYR A 64 -24.99 -5.19 -2.54
CA TYR A 64 -24.95 -3.88 -3.17
C TYR A 64 -26.18 -3.72 -4.07
N GLU A 65 -26.96 -2.67 -3.84
CA GLU A 65 -28.13 -2.34 -4.67
C GLU A 65 -27.74 -1.85 -6.08
N GLY A 66 -26.48 -1.44 -6.27
CA GLY A 66 -25.94 -1.05 -7.57
C GLY A 66 -25.26 -2.19 -8.35
N ASP A 67 -24.41 -1.82 -9.32
CA ASP A 67 -23.67 -2.78 -10.14
C ASP A 67 -22.61 -3.55 -9.33
N ARG A 68 -22.79 -4.87 -9.18
CA ARG A 68 -21.83 -5.79 -8.53
C ARG A 68 -20.41 -5.68 -9.09
N ARG A 69 -20.27 -5.39 -10.39
CA ARG A 69 -18.96 -5.21 -11.03
C ARG A 69 -18.24 -3.97 -10.51
N THR A 70 -18.98 -2.95 -10.06
CA THR A 70 -18.40 -1.77 -9.43
C THR A 70 -17.89 -2.11 -8.03
N LEU A 71 -18.62 -2.92 -7.26
CA LEU A 71 -18.16 -3.40 -5.94
C LEU A 71 -16.90 -4.26 -6.07
N ALA A 72 -16.89 -5.21 -7.00
CA ALA A 72 -15.74 -6.07 -7.23
C ALA A 72 -14.46 -5.27 -7.53
N ARG A 73 -14.55 -4.25 -8.40
CA ARG A 73 -13.43 -3.35 -8.70
C ARG A 73 -13.00 -2.53 -7.48
N ALA A 74 -13.94 -2.04 -6.68
CA ALA A 74 -13.62 -1.30 -5.47
C ALA A 74 -12.82 -2.16 -4.48
N ILE A 75 -13.24 -3.41 -4.28
CA ILE A 75 -12.53 -4.39 -3.44
C ILE A 75 -11.15 -4.71 -4.00
N GLU A 76 -11.00 -4.87 -5.32
CA GLU A 76 -9.71 -5.10 -5.97
C GLU A 76 -8.72 -3.96 -5.69
N TYR A 77 -9.13 -2.70 -5.87
CA TYR A 77 -8.29 -1.54 -5.56
C TYR A 77 -7.92 -1.47 -4.07
N LEU A 78 -8.89 -1.73 -3.18
CA LEU A 78 -8.66 -1.74 -1.73
C LEU A 78 -7.68 -2.83 -1.31
N ASN A 79 -7.82 -4.04 -1.83
CA ASN A 79 -6.93 -5.15 -1.53
C ASN A 79 -5.51 -4.89 -2.05
N GLY A 80 -5.37 -4.33 -3.26
CA GLY A 80 -4.07 -3.97 -3.83
C GLY A 80 -3.33 -2.96 -2.95
N VAL A 81 -4.00 -1.85 -2.60
CA VAL A 81 -3.42 -0.81 -1.74
C VAL A 81 -3.11 -1.35 -0.34
N ASN A 82 -4.04 -2.07 0.28
CA ASN A 82 -3.86 -2.60 1.63
C ASN A 82 -2.72 -3.63 1.70
N GLY A 83 -2.61 -4.52 0.71
CA GLY A 83 -1.52 -5.50 0.63
C GLY A 83 -0.16 -4.84 0.48
N GLU A 84 -0.07 -3.75 -0.28
CA GLU A 84 1.17 -2.98 -0.41
C GLU A 84 1.55 -2.26 0.90
N ILE A 85 0.59 -1.62 1.57
CA ILE A 85 0.81 -1.00 2.89
C ILE A 85 1.27 -2.05 3.90
N GLU A 86 0.62 -3.22 3.92
CA GLU A 86 1.00 -4.33 4.79
C GLU A 86 2.44 -4.78 4.51
N ALA A 87 2.83 -4.93 3.24
CA ALA A 87 4.18 -5.32 2.87
C ALA A 87 5.23 -4.29 3.34
N VAL A 88 4.96 -2.99 3.17
CA VAL A 88 5.84 -1.91 3.63
C VAL A 88 6.01 -1.94 5.15
N VAL A 89 4.92 -2.10 5.90
CA VAL A 89 4.97 -2.19 7.37
C VAL A 89 5.74 -3.43 7.82
N ARG A 90 5.45 -4.59 7.24
CA ARG A 90 6.13 -5.86 7.57
C ARG A 90 7.62 -5.82 7.28
N ALA A 91 8.05 -5.07 6.26
CA ALA A 91 9.46 -4.91 5.94
C ALA A 91 10.26 -4.20 7.04
N GLN A 92 9.60 -3.39 7.87
CA GLN A 92 10.25 -2.68 8.99
C GLN A 92 10.20 -3.45 10.31
N TRP A 93 9.53 -4.61 10.36
CA TRP A 93 9.37 -5.34 11.62
C TRP A 93 10.70 -6.02 12.03
N PRO A 94 11.20 -5.79 13.26
CA PRO A 94 12.46 -6.36 13.74
C PRO A 94 12.58 -7.90 13.67
N SER A 95 11.47 -8.63 13.61
CA SER A 95 11.44 -10.10 13.57
C SER A 95 12.08 -10.70 12.30
N LYS A 96 12.26 -9.90 11.23
CA LYS A 96 13.02 -10.31 10.03
C LYS A 96 14.51 -9.92 10.05
N ALA A 97 14.92 -8.98 10.90
CA ALA A 97 16.33 -8.56 11.00
C ALA A 97 17.20 -9.57 11.78
N ALA A 98 16.60 -10.38 12.66
CA ALA A 98 17.31 -11.28 13.56
C ALA A 98 17.85 -12.58 12.91
N ILE A 99 17.47 -12.88 11.66
CA ILE A 99 17.88 -14.10 10.95
C ILE A 99 19.18 -13.95 10.14
N ASP A 100 19.68 -12.72 9.93
CA ASP A 100 20.89 -12.49 9.13
C ASP A 100 22.19 -12.48 9.98
N GLY A 101 22.07 -12.53 11.31
CA GLY A 101 23.21 -12.41 12.24
C GLY A 101 23.83 -13.71 12.77
N LYS A 102 23.36 -14.90 12.34
CA LYS A 102 23.75 -16.20 12.94
C LYS A 102 24.44 -17.20 12.01
N THR A 103 25.07 -16.78 10.91
CA THR A 103 25.80 -17.72 10.02
C THR A 103 27.33 -17.66 10.09
N THR A 104 27.96 -16.68 10.75
CA THR A 104 29.44 -16.62 10.77
C THR A 104 29.98 -16.41 12.18
N ARG A 105 29.81 -17.40 13.05
CA ARG A 105 30.71 -17.55 14.19
C ARG A 105 31.02 -19.02 14.44
N VAL A 106 32.34 -19.25 14.55
CA VAL A 106 33.04 -20.41 15.12
C VAL A 106 33.38 -21.54 14.16
N ARG A 107 34.60 -21.48 13.60
CA ARG A 107 35.63 -22.48 13.94
C ARG A 107 37.03 -21.99 13.60
N GLY A 108 37.57 -21.16 14.49
CA GLY A 108 39.02 -21.05 14.67
C GLY A 108 39.45 -22.02 15.77
N GLY A 109 40.41 -22.89 15.45
CA GLY A 109 41.32 -23.52 16.42
C GLY A 109 40.90 -24.88 16.97
N ARG A 110 41.65 -25.92 16.59
CA ARG A 110 42.37 -26.79 17.53
C ARG A 110 43.42 -27.64 16.81
N ALA A 111 44.56 -27.75 17.51
CA ALA A 111 45.76 -28.58 17.28
C ALA A 111 46.73 -28.07 16.22
#